data_AF-A0A938KM50-F1
#
_entry.id   AF-A0A938KM50-F1
#
_cell.length_a   1.000
_cell.length_b   1.000
_cell.length_c   1.000
_cell.angle_alpha   90.00
_cell.angle_beta   90.00
_cell.angle_gamma   90.00
#
_symmetry.space_group_name_H-M   'P 1'
#
loop_
_entity.id
_entity.type
_entity.pdbx_description
1 polymer ?
#
loop_
_entity_poly.entity_id
_entity_poly.type
_entity_poly.pdbx_seq_one_letter_code
_entity_poly.pdbx_strand_id
1 'polypeptide(L)'
;MSAPVLSPDGKWLAYYSIESGRREIFVSPFPNVTDGRWQISQEGGFQPLWSRDGKELFYVAGMAFPAPLMVATVQPDGGKFTVGARKPVWNANPPPPYFINTSALVTRTYDLSPDNQRFIVLKDVKPTDALEQIVIVQNWTEELKRRVPRPAK
;
A
#
# COMPACT_ATOMS: atom_id res chain seq x y z
N MET A 1 -3.61 -7.83 -12.92
CA MET A 1 -4.02 -6.40 -13.00
C MET A 1 -4.29 -5.95 -11.58
N SER A 2 -3.68 -4.86 -11.08
CA SER A 2 -4.09 -4.29 -9.78
C SER A 2 -5.36 -3.47 -9.94
N ALA A 3 -6.33 -3.64 -9.04
CA ALA A 3 -7.56 -2.86 -9.09
C ALA A 3 -7.29 -1.35 -8.92
N PRO A 4 -8.05 -0.47 -9.61
CA PRO A 4 -8.03 0.96 -9.32
C PRO A 4 -8.60 1.22 -7.92
N VAL A 5 -8.20 2.33 -7.30
CA VAL A 5 -8.58 2.67 -5.92
C VAL A 5 -9.07 4.11 -5.81
N LEU A 6 -10.19 4.30 -5.12
CA LEU A 6 -10.69 5.63 -4.76
C LEU A 6 -9.92 6.17 -3.56
N SER A 7 -9.74 7.49 -3.56
CA SER A 7 -9.32 8.28 -2.40
C SER A 7 -10.34 8.18 -1.26
N PRO A 8 -9.94 8.46 0.00
CA PRO A 8 -10.84 8.37 1.15
C PRO A 8 -12.09 9.26 1.04
N ASP A 9 -11.98 10.40 0.35
CA ASP A 9 -13.09 11.32 0.11
C ASP A 9 -13.92 10.97 -1.15
N GLY A 10 -13.52 9.93 -1.89
CA GLY A 10 -14.18 9.46 -3.10
C GLY A 10 -14.01 10.35 -4.33
N LYS A 11 -13.21 11.43 -4.27
CA LYS A 11 -13.11 12.43 -5.34
C LYS A 11 -12.02 12.16 -6.37
N TRP A 12 -11.14 11.22 -6.08
CA TRP A 12 -9.97 10.88 -6.90
C TRP A 12 -9.83 9.38 -7.10
N LEU A 13 -9.54 8.98 -8.32
CA LEU A 13 -9.28 7.60 -8.72
C LEU A 13 -7.79 7.43 -9.03
N ALA A 14 -7.11 6.55 -8.31
CA ALA A 14 -5.76 6.12 -8.63
C ALA A 14 -5.77 4.79 -9.38
N TYR A 15 -5.01 4.70 -10.46
CA TYR A 15 -4.95 3.52 -11.32
C TYR A 15 -3.58 3.46 -12.01
N TYR A 16 -3.26 2.32 -12.62
CA TYR A 16 -2.10 2.25 -13.52
C TYR A 16 -2.57 2.18 -14.98
N SER A 17 -1.76 2.73 -15.88
CA SER A 17 -1.93 2.60 -17.33
C SER A 17 -0.58 2.37 -17.99
N ILE A 18 -0.59 1.77 -19.18
CA ILE A 18 0.60 1.47 -20.00
C ILE A 18 0.76 2.43 -21.20
N GLU A 19 -0.08 3.46 -21.31
CA GLU A 19 -0.09 4.39 -22.44
C GLU A 19 1.24 5.14 -22.63
N SER A 20 2.01 5.33 -21.56
CA SER A 20 3.35 5.93 -21.62
C SER A 20 4.44 4.96 -22.08
N GLY A 21 4.09 3.76 -22.56
CA GLY A 21 5.04 2.70 -22.93
C GLY A 21 5.56 1.86 -21.75
N ARG A 22 5.17 2.23 -20.51
CA ARG A 22 5.45 1.51 -19.26
C ARG A 22 4.24 1.67 -18.33
N ARG A 23 4.00 0.68 -17.47
CA ARG A 23 3.01 0.79 -16.39
C ARG A 23 3.36 1.95 -15.48
N GLU A 24 2.58 3.00 -15.46
CA GLU A 24 2.72 4.12 -14.53
C GLU A 24 1.42 4.33 -13.75
N ILE A 25 1.52 4.80 -12.51
CA ILE A 25 0.39 5.21 -11.67
C ILE A 25 -0.04 6.61 -12.09
N PHE A 26 -1.35 6.76 -12.28
CA PHE A 26 -2.02 8.02 -12.55
C PHE A 26 -3.14 8.24 -11.55
N VAL A 27 -3.48 9.51 -11.35
CA VAL A 27 -4.68 9.95 -10.64
C VAL A 27 -5.54 10.79 -11.56
N SER A 28 -6.86 10.59 -11.51
CA SER A 28 -7.86 11.41 -12.19
C SER A 28 -9.00 11.76 -11.22
N PRO A 29 -9.79 12.83 -11.48
CA PRO A 29 -10.96 13.13 -10.68
C PRO A 29 -12.00 12.00 -10.85
N PHE A 30 -12.85 11.81 -9.84
CA PHE A 30 -13.94 10.84 -9.88
C PHE A 30 -15.23 11.51 -9.40
N PRO A 31 -16.36 11.31 -10.10
CA PRO A 31 -16.56 10.42 -11.26
C PRO A 31 -16.04 10.98 -12.60
N ASN A 32 -15.68 12.26 -12.68
CA ASN A 32 -15.29 12.92 -13.93
C ASN A 32 -13.84 12.64 -14.33
N VAL A 33 -13.55 11.40 -14.72
CA VAL A 33 -12.18 10.94 -15.04
C VAL A 33 -11.53 11.65 -16.23
N THR A 34 -12.30 12.39 -17.02
CA THR A 34 -11.83 13.17 -18.18
C THR A 34 -11.34 14.57 -17.84
N ASP A 35 -11.65 15.08 -16.64
CA ASP A 35 -11.39 16.48 -16.25
C ASP A 35 -9.93 16.74 -15.88
N GLY A 36 -9.12 15.68 -15.84
CA GLY A 36 -7.69 15.81 -15.60
C GLY A 36 -7.03 14.46 -15.37
N ARG A 37 -5.71 14.46 -15.49
CA ARG A 37 -4.88 13.31 -15.20
C ARG A 37 -3.50 13.75 -14.75
N TRP A 38 -3.05 13.19 -13.65
CA TRP A 38 -1.74 13.49 -13.06
C TRP A 38 -0.93 12.21 -12.92
N GLN A 39 0.28 12.23 -13.47
CA GLN A 39 1.20 11.12 -13.35
C GLN A 39 1.86 11.12 -11.96
N ILE A 40 1.71 10.01 -11.26
CA ILE A 40 2.26 9.81 -9.91
C ILE A 40 3.61 9.13 -9.99
N SER A 41 3.75 7.98 -10.62
CA SER A 41 5.05 7.30 -10.73
C SER A 41 5.82 7.78 -11.98
N GLN A 42 7.15 7.74 -11.92
CA GLN A 42 8.02 8.17 -13.03
C GLN A 42 8.94 7.06 -13.55
N GLU A 43 9.06 5.96 -12.82
CA GLU A 43 9.97 4.83 -13.13
C GLU A 43 9.22 3.50 -13.17
N GLY A 44 7.93 3.57 -13.45
CA GLY A 44 7.02 2.46 -13.39
C GLY A 44 6.30 2.36 -12.05
N GLY A 45 5.11 1.78 -12.05
CA GLY A 45 4.40 1.49 -10.82
C GLY A 45 3.17 0.61 -10.95
N PHE A 46 2.80 -0.01 -9.84
CA PHE A 46 1.60 -0.83 -9.69
C PHE A 46 1.10 -0.80 -8.23
N GLN A 47 -0.11 -1.34 -8.01
CA GLN A 47 -0.71 -1.47 -6.67
C GLN A 47 -0.80 -0.15 -5.89
N PRO A 48 -1.56 0.84 -6.41
CA PRO A 48 -1.76 2.10 -5.69
C PRO A 48 -2.53 1.89 -4.37
N LEU A 49 -2.21 2.71 -3.37
CA LEU A 49 -2.93 2.81 -2.10
C LEU A 49 -2.91 4.26 -1.59
N TRP A 50 -4.09 4.82 -1.34
CA TRP A 50 -4.19 6.10 -0.65
C TRP A 50 -3.91 5.95 0.84
N SER A 51 -3.16 6.90 1.39
CA SER A 51 -3.19 7.20 2.83
C SER A 51 -4.61 7.49 3.31
N ARG A 52 -4.87 7.25 4.59
CA ARG A 52 -6.21 7.46 5.18
C ARG A 52 -6.64 8.92 5.18
N ASP A 53 -5.69 9.85 5.20
CA ASP A 53 -5.96 11.29 5.16
C ASP A 53 -5.99 11.86 3.74
N GLY A 54 -5.73 11.02 2.72
CA GLY A 54 -5.76 11.39 1.31
C GLY A 54 -4.60 12.28 0.84
N LYS A 55 -3.56 12.47 1.65
CA LYS A 55 -2.43 13.38 1.34
C LYS A 55 -1.21 12.69 0.76
N GLU A 56 -1.21 11.37 0.76
CA GLU A 56 -0.15 10.54 0.21
C GLU A 56 -0.73 9.38 -0.61
N LEU A 57 -0.01 9.00 -1.67
CA LEU A 57 -0.27 7.81 -2.47
C LEU A 57 0.95 6.90 -2.45
N PHE A 58 0.75 5.68 -1.96
CA PHE A 58 1.74 4.60 -1.95
C PHE A 58 1.61 3.75 -3.22
N TYR A 59 2.73 3.26 -3.72
CA TYR A 59 2.77 2.37 -4.87
C TYR A 59 4.07 1.58 -4.91
N VAL A 60 4.05 0.40 -5.52
CA VAL A 60 5.27 -0.37 -5.77
C VAL A 60 5.87 0.12 -7.08
N ALA A 61 7.15 0.51 -7.08
CA ALA A 61 7.83 1.09 -8.25
C ALA A 61 8.58 0.07 -9.09
N GLY A 62 8.72 0.36 -10.38
CA GLY A 62 9.52 -0.45 -11.31
C GLY A 62 8.80 -1.67 -11.88
N MET A 63 9.55 -2.43 -12.68
CA MET A 63 9.09 -3.70 -13.26
C MET A 63 9.95 -4.90 -12.84
N ALA A 64 11.07 -4.65 -12.16
CA ALA A 64 11.98 -5.68 -11.65
C ALA A 64 11.68 -5.97 -10.18
N PHE A 65 11.93 -7.21 -9.77
CA PHE A 65 11.75 -7.65 -8.39
C PHE A 65 13.11 -8.02 -7.78
N PRO A 66 13.36 -7.68 -6.49
CA PRO A 66 12.45 -6.98 -5.59
C PRO A 66 12.25 -5.51 -5.97
N ALA A 67 11.06 -4.99 -5.68
CA ALA A 67 10.66 -3.64 -6.03
C ALA A 67 10.53 -2.75 -4.77
N PRO A 68 10.91 -1.46 -4.82
CA PRO A 68 10.70 -0.56 -3.69
C PRO A 68 9.23 -0.15 -3.56
N LEU A 69 8.76 0.00 -2.33
CA LEU A 69 7.55 0.76 -2.04
C LEU A 69 7.89 2.24 -2.01
N MET A 70 7.15 3.02 -2.78
CA MET A 70 7.30 4.46 -2.90
C MET A 70 6.08 5.14 -2.30
N VAL A 71 6.29 6.38 -1.86
CA VAL A 71 5.23 7.32 -1.47
C VAL A 71 5.38 8.60 -2.27
N ALA A 72 4.26 9.09 -2.80
CA ALA A 72 4.14 10.41 -3.39
C ALA A 72 3.21 11.27 -2.53
N THR A 73 3.64 12.48 -2.17
CA THR A 73 2.76 13.46 -1.52
C THR A 73 1.81 14.05 -2.57
N VAL A 74 0.54 14.19 -2.23
CA VAL A 74 -0.50 14.72 -3.12
C VAL A 74 -1.33 15.75 -2.36
N GLN A 75 -1.66 16.85 -3.03
CA GLN A 75 -2.54 17.88 -2.49
C GLN A 75 -3.71 18.07 -3.44
N PRO A 76 -4.85 17.42 -3.15
CA PRO A 76 -6.10 17.74 -3.80
C PRO A 76 -6.70 19.01 -3.18
N ASP A 77 -6.78 20.09 -3.95
CA ASP A 77 -7.40 21.36 -3.54
C ASP A 77 -8.49 21.77 -4.53
N GLY A 78 -9.75 21.46 -4.21
CA GLY A 78 -10.92 22.09 -4.82
C GLY A 78 -11.02 22.10 -6.36
N GLY A 79 -10.32 21.20 -7.05
CA GLY A 79 -10.22 21.15 -8.52
C GLY A 79 -8.80 21.24 -9.09
N LYS A 80 -7.80 21.56 -8.26
CA LYS A 80 -6.38 21.44 -8.58
C LYS A 80 -5.80 20.23 -7.85
N PHE A 81 -5.03 19.42 -8.56
CA PHE A 81 -4.28 18.32 -7.99
C PHE A 81 -2.80 18.59 -8.21
N THR A 82 -2.01 18.58 -7.14
CA THR A 82 -0.56 18.71 -7.25
C THR A 82 0.11 17.44 -6.74
N VAL A 83 1.16 17.03 -7.45
CA VAL A 83 2.01 15.89 -7.06
C VAL A 83 3.33 16.45 -6.57
N GLY A 84 3.61 16.25 -5.30
CA GLY A 84 4.85 16.69 -4.66
C GLY A 84 5.96 15.65 -4.78
N ALA A 85 6.78 15.56 -3.74
CA ALA A 85 7.96 14.68 -3.73
C ALA A 85 7.56 13.20 -3.77
N ARG A 86 8.41 12.39 -4.41
CA ARG A 86 8.34 10.93 -4.45
C ARG A 86 9.58 10.38 -3.76
N LYS A 87 9.42 9.49 -2.79
CA LYS A 87 10.54 8.88 -2.06
C LYS A 87 10.23 7.43 -1.70
N PRO A 88 11.25 6.58 -1.52
CA PRO A 88 11.04 5.25 -0.99
C PRO A 88 10.52 5.33 0.45
N VAL A 89 9.61 4.43 0.82
CA VAL A 89 9.09 4.30 2.19
C VAL A 89 10.20 3.87 3.15
N TRP A 90 11.10 3.01 2.68
CA TRP A 90 12.29 2.60 3.42
C TRP A 90 13.54 3.08 2.71
N ASN A 91 14.45 3.71 3.44
CA ASN A 91 15.77 4.06 2.94
C ASN A 91 16.72 2.86 3.08
N ALA A 92 16.49 1.81 2.28
CA ALA A 92 17.30 0.59 2.28
C ALA A 92 17.75 0.25 0.85
N ASN A 93 19.01 -0.18 0.71
CA ASN A 93 19.60 -0.58 -0.56
C ASN A 93 20.33 -1.95 -0.40
N PRO A 94 19.85 -3.04 -1.03
CA PRO A 94 18.66 -3.11 -1.88
C PRO A 94 17.37 -2.89 -1.07
N PRO A 95 16.28 -2.44 -1.70
CA PRO A 95 14.99 -2.36 -1.03
C PRO A 95 14.62 -3.73 -0.46
N PRO A 96 13.92 -3.77 0.70
CA PRO A 96 13.57 -5.03 1.32
C PRO A 96 12.80 -5.91 0.32
N PRO A 97 13.08 -7.22 0.25
CA PRO A 97 12.56 -8.10 -0.80
C PRO A 97 11.09 -8.50 -0.57
N TYR A 98 10.25 -7.58 -0.07
CA TYR A 98 8.88 -7.86 0.27
C TYR A 98 7.95 -7.84 -0.95
N PHE A 99 8.26 -7.03 -1.97
CA PHE A 99 7.41 -6.95 -3.15
C PHE A 99 7.96 -7.90 -4.20
N ILE A 100 7.21 -8.97 -4.43
CA ILE A 100 7.55 -10.09 -5.31
C ILE A 100 6.66 -10.11 -6.55
N ASN A 101 7.07 -10.89 -7.55
CA ASN A 101 6.27 -11.09 -8.75
C ASN A 101 5.00 -11.87 -8.43
N THR A 102 3.93 -11.15 -8.09
CA THR A 102 2.62 -11.75 -7.86
C THR A 102 1.82 -11.80 -9.14
N SER A 103 2.39 -12.25 -10.26
CA SER A 103 1.65 -12.46 -11.51
C SER A 103 0.35 -13.27 -11.33
N ALA A 104 0.28 -14.08 -10.27
CA ALA A 104 -0.92 -14.80 -9.82
C ALA A 104 -1.89 -14.00 -8.93
N LEU A 105 -1.47 -12.91 -8.27
CA LEU A 105 -2.34 -12.06 -7.44
C LEU A 105 -2.80 -10.82 -8.21
N VAL A 106 -4.10 -10.71 -8.41
CA VAL A 106 -4.78 -9.50 -8.92
C VAL A 106 -4.89 -8.38 -7.88
N THR A 107 -4.32 -8.55 -6.68
CA THR A 107 -4.51 -7.65 -5.54
C THR A 107 -3.20 -7.00 -5.07
N ARG A 108 -3.34 -6.00 -4.20
CA ARG A 108 -2.25 -5.32 -3.49
C ARG A 108 -1.62 -6.28 -2.47
N THR A 109 -0.29 -6.30 -2.38
CA THR A 109 0.46 -7.18 -1.46
C THR A 109 0.83 -6.51 -0.14
N TYR A 110 0.28 -5.33 0.11
CA TYR A 110 0.51 -4.56 1.33
C TYR A 110 -0.73 -3.78 1.73
N ASP A 111 -0.79 -3.37 2.99
CA ASP A 111 -1.79 -2.41 3.44
C ASP A 111 -1.24 -1.50 4.53
N LEU A 112 -1.87 -0.35 4.70
CA LEU A 112 -1.49 0.68 5.66
C LEU A 112 -2.41 0.62 6.88
N SER A 113 -1.83 0.67 8.07
CA SER A 113 -2.57 0.73 9.33
C SER A 113 -3.46 1.97 9.41
N PRO A 114 -4.55 1.94 10.22
CA PRO A 114 -5.45 3.08 10.35
C PRO A 114 -4.78 4.39 10.81
N ASP A 115 -3.67 4.28 11.52
CA ASP A 115 -2.85 5.40 12.01
C ASP A 115 -1.84 5.94 10.99
N ASN A 116 -1.77 5.36 9.78
CA ASN A 116 -0.79 5.66 8.72
C ASN A 116 0.69 5.42 9.09
N GLN A 117 1.00 4.69 10.17
CA GLN A 117 2.38 4.54 10.65
C GLN A 117 3.01 3.17 10.39
N ARG A 118 2.21 2.15 10.06
CA ARG A 118 2.68 0.77 9.91
C ARG A 118 2.15 0.16 8.63
N PHE A 119 2.96 -0.70 8.04
CA PHE A 119 2.57 -1.51 6.91
C PHE A 119 2.46 -2.98 7.31
N ILE A 120 1.44 -3.65 6.81
CA ILE A 120 1.47 -5.10 6.65
C ILE A 120 1.89 -5.40 5.22
N VAL A 121 2.84 -6.32 5.02
CA VAL A 121 3.34 -6.68 3.69
C VAL A 121 3.43 -8.20 3.59
N LEU A 122 2.93 -8.75 2.49
CA LEU A 122 3.13 -10.14 2.13
C LEU A 122 4.57 -10.31 1.68
N LYS A 123 5.35 -11.11 2.42
CA LYS A 123 6.73 -11.46 2.09
C LYS A 123 6.75 -12.83 1.42
N ASP A 124 7.57 -12.98 0.38
CA ASP A 124 7.91 -14.31 -0.14
C ASP A 124 8.87 -15.00 0.83
N VAL A 125 8.46 -16.17 1.30
CA VAL A 125 9.25 -16.96 2.25
C VAL A 125 9.73 -18.19 1.49
N LYS A 126 11.05 -18.45 1.50
CA LYS A 126 11.56 -19.69 0.93
C LYS A 126 10.95 -20.86 1.71
N PRO A 127 10.66 -22.02 1.08
CA PRO A 127 10.04 -23.17 1.75
C PRO A 127 10.80 -23.68 2.98
N THR A 128 12.10 -23.38 3.09
CA THR A 128 12.95 -23.74 4.24
C THR A 128 12.77 -22.84 5.47
N ASP A 129 12.12 -21.69 5.32
CA ASP A 129 11.83 -20.71 6.38
C ASP A 129 10.40 -20.88 6.94
N ALA A 130 9.76 -22.03 6.68
CA ALA A 130 8.37 -22.29 7.01
C ALA A 130 8.12 -22.40 8.53
N LEU A 131 7.70 -21.27 9.11
CA LEU A 131 6.98 -21.10 10.38
C LEU A 131 7.51 -21.87 11.60
N GLU A 132 8.26 -21.18 12.45
CA GLU A 132 8.19 -21.42 13.90
C GLU A 132 6.81 -20.95 14.40
N GLN A 133 5.81 -21.82 14.29
CA GLN A 133 4.50 -21.80 14.98
C GLN A 133 3.61 -20.54 14.81
N ILE A 134 2.46 -20.69 14.14
CA ILE A 134 1.34 -19.74 14.29
C ILE A 134 0.60 -20.05 15.59
N VAL A 135 0.66 -19.14 16.57
CA VAL A 135 -0.14 -19.24 17.81
C VAL A 135 -1.41 -18.42 17.65
N ILE A 136 -2.54 -19.11 17.53
CA ILE A 136 -3.87 -18.48 17.56
C ILE A 136 -4.41 -18.59 18.98
N VAL A 137 -4.55 -17.45 19.67
CA VAL A 137 -5.21 -17.39 20.97
C VAL A 137 -6.64 -16.91 20.77
N GLN A 138 -7.59 -17.81 20.94
CA GLN A 138 -9.02 -17.48 20.98
C GLN A 138 -9.43 -17.25 22.44
N ASN A 139 -10.41 -16.37 22.66
CA ASN A 139 -10.93 -16.06 24.00
C ASN A 139 -9.83 -15.62 25.01
N TRP A 140 -8.79 -14.92 24.53
CA TRP A 140 -7.65 -14.46 25.35
C TRP A 140 -8.08 -13.78 26.65
N THR A 141 -9.14 -12.97 26.61
CA THR A 141 -9.66 -12.26 27.79
C THR A 141 -10.23 -13.20 28.84
N GLU A 142 -10.86 -14.30 28.45
CA GLU A 142 -11.35 -15.33 29.39
C GLU A 142 -10.19 -16.17 29.95
N GLU A 143 -9.19 -16.47 29.11
CA GLU A 143 -7.98 -17.16 29.55
C GLU A 143 -7.18 -16.32 30.55
N LEU A 144 -7.07 -15.01 30.32
CA LEU A 144 -6.42 -14.08 31.24
C LEU A 144 -7.15 -14.03 32.58
N LYS A 145 -8.49 -13.95 32.59
CA LYS A 145 -9.29 -13.99 33.82
C LYS A 145 -9.12 -15.28 34.61
N ARG A 146 -8.92 -16.42 33.93
CA ARG A 146 -8.64 -17.71 34.59
C ARG A 146 -7.25 -17.77 35.20
N ARG A 147 -6.25 -17.15 34.54
CA ARG A 147 -4.83 -17.26 34.95
C ARG A 147 -4.37 -16.18 35.92
N VAL A 148 -5.07 -15.07 36.03
CA VAL A 148 -4.74 -14.01 37.00
C VAL A 148 -5.59 -14.19 38.26
N PRO A 149 -4.99 -14.46 39.44
CA PRO A 149 -5.71 -14.45 40.71
C PRO A 149 -6.32 -13.07 40.94
N ARG A 150 -7.61 -13.01 41.28
CA ARG A 150 -8.23 -11.74 41.67
C ARG A 150 -7.53 -11.25 42.95
N PRO A 151 -7.15 -9.97 43.04
CA PRO A 151 -6.65 -9.43 44.29
C PRO A 151 -7.73 -9.61 45.36
N ALA A 152 -7.34 -10.19 46.50
CA ALA A 152 -8.22 -10.31 47.65
C ALA A 152 -8.65 -8.91 48.10
N LYS A 153 -9.95 -8.78 48.40
CA LYS A 153 -10.57 -7.56 48.88
C LYS A 153 -10.09 -7.19 50.28
#